data_AF-A0AAW9J3N4-F1
#
_entry.id   AF-A0AAW9J3N4-F1
#
_cell.length_a   1.000
_cell.length_b   1.000
_cell.length_c   1.000
_cell.angle_alpha   90.00
_cell.angle_beta   90.00
_cell.angle_gamma   90.00
#
_symmetry.space_group_name_H-M   'P 1'
#
loop_
_entity.id
_entity.type
_entity.pdbx_description
1 polymer ?
#
loop_
_entity_poly.entity_id
_entity_poly.type
_entity_poly.pdbx_seq_one_letter_code
_entity_poly.pdbx_strand_id
1 'polypeptide(L)' 'MKKDCLVAQSGGPTTVINSSLYGVISEFLSKKQSGKVYGGLYGIEGIIEDK' A
#
# COMPACT_ATOMS: atom_id res chain seq x y z
N MET A 1 8.82 0.53 -18.61
CA MET A 1 8.67 -0.55 -17.61
C MET A 1 7.45 -0.27 -16.76
N LYS A 2 6.58 -1.27 -16.57
CA LYS A 2 5.49 -1.21 -15.59
C LYS A 2 6.08 -1.16 -14.19
N LYS A 3 5.57 -0.29 -13.33
CA LYS A 3 6.04 -0.11 -11.95
C LYS A 3 4.85 -0.32 -11.04
N ASP A 4 4.80 -1.47 -10.38
CA ASP A 4 3.77 -1.76 -9.39
C ASP A 4 4.21 -1.25 -8.01
N CYS A 5 3.26 -0.96 -7.13
CA CYS A 5 3.50 -0.53 -5.75
C CYS A 5 2.84 -1.54 -4.79
N LEU A 6 3.57 -1.98 -3.77
CA LEU A 6 3.03 -2.75 -2.65
C LEU A 6 3.11 -1.85 -1.42
N VAL A 7 1.99 -1.68 -0.70
CA VAL A 7 1.92 -0.94 0.55
C VAL A 7 1.21 -1.78 1.61
N ALA A 8 1.75 -1.81 2.82
CA ALA A 8 1.17 -2.51 3.96
C ALA A 8 1.36 -1.71 5.23
N GLN A 9 0.44 -1.84 6.17
CA GLN A 9 0.53 -1.24 7.51
C GLN A 9 1.09 -2.28 8.48
N SER A 10 1.91 -1.86 9.44
CA SER A 10 2.46 -2.74 10.47
C SER A 10 2.31 -2.09 11.85
N GLY A 11 2.20 -2.93 12.89
CA GLY A 11 1.90 -2.50 14.26
C GLY A 11 0.41 -2.23 14.50
N GLY A 12 0.10 -1.56 15.62
CA GLY A 12 -1.27 -1.23 15.99
C GLY A 12 -1.85 -0.09 15.14
N PRO A 13 -3.17 -0.07 14.90
CA PRO A 13 -3.81 1.03 14.19
C PRO A 13 -3.67 2.33 14.98
N THR A 14 -3.56 3.45 14.26
CA THR A 14 -3.60 4.79 14.84
C THR A 14 -4.73 5.59 14.20
N THR A 15 -5.11 6.70 14.82
CA THR A 15 -6.18 7.60 14.32
C THR A 15 -5.89 8.16 12.91
N VAL A 16 -4.62 8.15 12.47
CA VAL A 16 -4.19 8.81 11.23
C VAL A 16 -3.47 7.88 10.25
N ILE A 17 -3.32 6.58 10.54
CA ILE A 17 -2.56 5.65 9.68
C ILE A 17 -3.14 5.54 8.27
N ASN A 18 -4.46 5.72 8.12
CA ASN A 18 -5.13 5.72 6.83
C ASN A 18 -4.85 7.00 6.01
N SER A 19 -4.53 8.11 6.65
CA SER A 19 -4.10 9.33 5.94
C SER A 19 -2.73 9.12 5.27
N SER A 20 -1.81 8.42 5.94
CA SER A 20 -0.53 8.03 5.33
C SER A 20 -0.73 7.05 4.16
N LEU A 21 -1.59 6.03 4.32
CA LEU A 21 -1.95 5.09 3.25
C LEU A 21 -2.55 5.82 2.04
N TYR A 22 -3.50 6.73 2.28
CA TYR A 22 -4.10 7.57 1.25
C TYR A 22 -3.03 8.36 0.48
N GLY A 23 -2.10 9.02 1.18
CA GLY A 23 -1.02 9.78 0.54
C GLY A 23 -0.17 8.95 -0.42
N VAL A 24 0.19 7.72 -0.03
CA VAL A 24 0.94 6.79 -0.88
C VAL A 24 0.16 6.43 -2.15
N ILE A 25 -1.13 6.08 -2.00
CA ILE A 25 -2.00 5.71 -3.12
C ILE A 25 -2.20 6.90 -4.06
N SER A 26 -2.54 8.07 -3.52
CA SER A 26 -2.78 9.29 -4.30
C SER A 26 -1.57 9.71 -5.11
N GLU A 27 -0.36 9.65 -4.53
CA GLU A 27 0.88 10.00 -5.22
C GLU A 27 1.27 8.99 -6.30
N PHE A 28 0.96 7.70 -6.10
CA PHE A 28 1.16 6.72 -7.17
C PHE A 28 0.23 6.98 -8.36
N LEU A 29 -1.05 7.26 -8.08
CA LEU A 29 -2.05 7.57 -9.10
C LEU A 29 -1.78 8.91 -9.80
N SER A 30 -1.26 9.92 -9.10
CA SER A 30 -0.92 11.24 -9.66
C SER A 30 0.15 11.15 -10.77
N LYS A 31 1.09 10.21 -10.62
CA LYS A 31 2.18 9.96 -11.57
C LYS A 31 1.75 9.27 -12.87
N LYS A 32 0.45 8.97 -13.05
CA LYS A 32 -0.10 8.25 -14.22
C LYS A 32 0.68 6.98 -14.55
N GLN A 33 1.16 6.27 -13.52
CA GLN A 33 1.91 5.02 -13.73
C GLN A 33 0.99 3.94 -14.30
N SER A 34 1.50 3.10 -15.20
CA SER A 34 0.76 1.98 -15.79
C SER A 34 0.69 0.73 -14.88
N GLY A 35 1.22 0.82 -13.67
CA GLY A 35 1.21 -0.26 -12.69
C GLY A 35 -0.02 -0.27 -11.79
N LYS A 36 -0.07 -1.26 -10.90
CA LYS A 36 -1.11 -1.45 -9.89
C LYS A 36 -0.57 -1.11 -8.51
N VAL A 37 -1.48 -0.71 -7.61
CA VAL A 37 -1.21 -0.66 -6.17
C VAL A 37 -1.82 -1.89 -5.52
N TYR A 38 -0.99 -2.66 -4.81
CA TYR A 38 -1.38 -3.82 -4.01
C TYR A 38 -1.34 -3.43 -2.52
N GLY A 39 -2.32 -3.91 -1.76
CA GLY A 39 -2.37 -3.73 -0.31
C GLY A 39 -1.99 -5.03 0.40
N GLY A 40 -1.08 -4.97 1.37
CA GLY A 40 -0.76 -6.10 2.23
C GLY A 40 -1.83 -6.30 3.30
N LEU A 41 -2.65 -7.34 3.13
CA LEU A 41 -3.64 -7.72 4.13
C LEU A 41 -2.93 -8.19 5.40
N TYR A 42 -3.39 -7.77 6.58
CA TYR A 42 -2.74 -8.09 7.86
C TYR A 42 -1.26 -7.69 7.98
N GLY A 43 -0.78 -6.74 7.17
CA GLY A 43 0.60 -6.27 7.25
C GLY A 43 1.60 -7.22 6.59
N ILE A 44 2.74 -7.44 7.25
CA ILE A 44 3.82 -8.28 6.68
C ILE A 44 3.45 -9.77 6.68
N GLU A 45 2.68 -10.23 7.67
CA GLU A 45 2.27 -11.64 7.71
C GLU A 45 1.47 -12.04 6.48
N GLY A 46 0.45 -11.26 6.07
CA GLY A 46 -0.33 -11.62 4.89
C GLY A 46 0.43 -11.48 3.57
N ILE A 47 1.50 -10.68 3.51
CA ILE A 47 2.41 -10.67 2.35
C ILE A 47 3.20 -11.98 2.29
N ILE A 48 3.75 -12.44 3.42
CA ILE A 48 4.52 -13.69 3.49
C ILE A 48 3.63 -14.90 3.16
N GLU A 49 2.36 -14.84 3.54
CA GLU A 49 1.35 -15.88 3.29
C GLU A 49 0.66 -15.78 1.92
N ASP A 50 1.02 -14.80 1.09
CA ASP A 50 0.43 -14.52 -0.24
C ASP A 50 -1.11 -14.43 -0.21
N LYS A 51 -1.64 -13.68 0.76
CA LYS A 51 -3.07 -13.46 0.99
C LYS A 51 -3.68 -12.36 0.14
#